data_AF-A0A177CKW1-F1
#
_entry.id   AF-A0A177CKW1-F1
#
_cell.length_a   1.000
_cell.length_b   1.000
_cell.length_c   1.000
_cell.angle_alpha   90.00
_cell.angle_beta   90.00
_cell.angle_gamma   90.00
#
_symmetry.space_group_name_H-M   'P 1'
#
loop_
_entity.id
_entity.type
_entity.pdbx_description
1 polymer ?
#
loop_
_entity_poly.entity_id
_entity_poly.type
_entity_poly.pdbx_seq_one_letter_code
_entity_poly.pdbx_strand_id
1 'polypeptide(L)'
;MVSLPNIPHLQQYGTTKQLIVDGKPFLMLGAELQNSSLSSAEYMSEVWPKMVTTNINTVLGAVTWEMIEPEEGRFDFEELDKVVLGAREHGIHLILLWFGSWKNGRSTYAPAWVKTNPERFPRAELRKAGGVLQIADVLTLFSEENLQADITAFQKLLAHIKTIDQGHNTVLMVQVENEPGLLFDSRDGSDLANAAFARTVPSELVEFFDKDYDGLHADLKKNLGHFAGAKQQSGNWESIFGKSAQTDELFMAYHYATYINKVAAAGKASYPLPLYTNVWQNYAADDSDNDFPVVVGGGGKPGDYPSGGGTSNVLDIWLRFAPSLDFIAPDIYLNDYASSCAKYRHKDNPLFIPEQRRDEYGARRIWSAYGSFQALCASPFGIDTLEPESNPYTKHYALLKDVGAIVLEAQRSPESVTGFFFDELPTAWKKGDRDPAKPIVRTFGEWTLTISRCFVFGKPGAGYGMVVHRGGGRFLLIGRGFQVEGAKPGSKFSGILRFEEKSVADRETGALRTGRVLGGDETRSGQFAMMPGEDPDYGGFPIAVTIPARTGVAQVEFYAL
;
A
#
# COMPACT_ATOMS: atom_id res chain seq x y z
N MET A 1 -17.99 -34.41 7.75
CA MET A 1 -16.67 -33.78 7.60
C MET A 1 -16.85 -32.32 7.94
N VAL A 2 -16.33 -31.86 9.08
CA VAL A 2 -16.30 -30.43 9.39
C VAL A 2 -15.28 -29.84 8.41
N SER A 3 -15.71 -28.97 7.48
CA SER A 3 -14.77 -28.25 6.63
C SER A 3 -13.82 -27.48 7.54
N LEU A 4 -12.52 -27.59 7.32
CA LEU A 4 -11.55 -26.74 8.00
C LEU A 4 -12.01 -25.28 7.90
N PRO A 5 -11.97 -24.50 9.00
CA PRO A 5 -12.33 -23.08 8.94
C PRO A 5 -11.52 -22.41 7.82
N ASN A 6 -12.22 -21.70 6.95
CA ASN A 6 -11.64 -21.11 5.75
C ASN A 6 -11.01 -19.76 6.13
N ILE A 7 -9.85 -19.83 6.79
CA ILE A 7 -9.13 -18.65 7.28
C ILE A 7 -8.69 -17.80 6.08
N PRO A 8 -8.84 -16.46 6.12
CA PRO A 8 -8.32 -15.57 5.11
C PRO A 8 -6.83 -15.86 4.85
N HIS A 9 -6.43 -15.93 3.59
CA HIS A 9 -5.04 -16.24 3.24
C HIS A 9 -4.65 -15.63 1.90
N LEU A 10 -3.35 -15.45 1.70
CA LEU A 10 -2.82 -15.01 0.41
C LEU A 10 -2.57 -16.21 -0.49
N GLN A 11 -3.17 -16.20 -1.68
CA GLN A 11 -2.92 -17.21 -2.71
C GLN A 11 -2.04 -16.63 -3.82
N GLN A 12 -0.97 -17.35 -4.17
CA GLN A 12 -0.03 -17.00 -5.23
C GLN A 12 -0.60 -17.28 -6.63
N TYR A 13 -0.37 -16.35 -7.57
CA TYR A 13 -0.64 -16.48 -9.01
C TYR A 13 0.55 -15.91 -9.79
N GLY A 14 1.44 -16.77 -10.29
CA GLY A 14 2.67 -16.30 -10.94
C GLY A 14 3.51 -15.47 -9.97
N THR A 15 3.70 -14.18 -10.26
CA THR A 15 4.42 -13.21 -9.40
C THR A 15 3.49 -12.38 -8.50
N THR A 16 2.16 -12.51 -8.64
CA THR A 16 1.18 -11.76 -7.84
C THR A 16 0.53 -12.65 -6.77
N LYS A 17 -0.15 -12.01 -5.82
CA LYS A 17 -0.94 -12.68 -4.78
C LYS A 17 -2.31 -12.03 -4.72
N GLN A 18 -3.32 -12.82 -4.33
CA GLN A 18 -4.66 -12.33 -4.04
C GLN A 18 -5.06 -12.75 -2.64
N LEU A 19 -5.81 -11.90 -1.94
CA LEU A 19 -6.46 -12.28 -0.70
C LEU A 19 -7.66 -13.19 -1.03
N ILE A 20 -7.72 -14.35 -0.37
CA ILE A 20 -8.84 -15.29 -0.45
C ILE A 20 -9.66 -15.16 0.83
N VAL A 21 -10.95 -14.87 0.68
CA VAL A 21 -11.93 -14.77 1.76
C VAL A 21 -13.08 -15.72 1.42
N ASP A 22 -13.45 -16.60 2.34
CA ASP A 22 -14.48 -17.63 2.11
C ASP A 22 -14.26 -18.46 0.82
N GLY A 23 -12.99 -18.68 0.45
CA GLY A 23 -12.60 -19.50 -0.68
C GLY A 23 -12.72 -18.79 -2.02
N LYS A 24 -12.97 -17.47 -2.02
CA LYS A 24 -13.03 -16.63 -3.22
C LYS A 24 -11.99 -15.52 -3.15
N PRO A 25 -11.39 -15.12 -4.29
CA PRO A 25 -10.58 -13.92 -4.33
C PRO A 25 -11.39 -12.69 -3.94
N PHE A 26 -10.80 -11.80 -3.16
CA PHE A 26 -11.43 -10.61 -2.63
C PHE A 26 -10.66 -9.35 -3.04
N LEU A 27 -11.34 -8.40 -3.67
CA LEU A 27 -10.79 -7.09 -3.99
C LEU A 27 -11.07 -6.15 -2.83
N MET A 28 -10.03 -5.78 -2.08
CA MET A 28 -10.16 -4.81 -1.00
C MET A 28 -10.34 -3.42 -1.59
N LEU A 29 -11.42 -2.75 -1.18
CA LEU A 29 -11.64 -1.31 -1.34
C LEU A 29 -11.48 -0.73 0.06
N GLY A 30 -10.21 -0.68 0.48
CA GLY A 30 -9.83 -0.39 1.85
C GLY A 30 -9.80 1.09 2.16
N ALA A 31 -10.01 1.46 3.42
CA ALA A 31 -9.73 2.80 3.90
C ALA A 31 -9.35 2.79 5.38
N GLU A 32 -8.43 3.66 5.77
CA GLU A 32 -7.93 3.75 7.13
C GLU A 32 -8.59 4.91 7.89
N LEU A 33 -8.95 4.65 9.14
CA LEU A 33 -9.57 5.62 10.03
C LEU A 33 -8.52 6.55 10.67
N GLN A 34 -8.97 7.59 11.35
CA GLN A 34 -8.11 8.30 12.30
C GLN A 34 -7.64 7.33 13.40
N ASN A 35 -6.46 7.64 13.97
CA ASN A 35 -5.77 6.81 14.98
C ASN A 35 -6.62 6.44 16.21
N SER A 36 -7.68 7.20 16.50
CA SER A 36 -8.52 7.02 17.69
C SER A 36 -9.96 6.64 17.38
N SER A 37 -10.34 6.42 16.13
CA SER A 37 -11.75 6.20 15.79
C SER A 37 -12.24 4.81 16.15
N LEU A 38 -11.40 3.79 15.94
CA LEU A 38 -11.75 2.39 16.22
C LEU A 38 -11.82 2.09 17.74
N SER A 39 -11.49 3.04 18.62
CA SER A 39 -11.58 2.85 20.07
C SER A 39 -12.98 2.98 20.66
N SER A 40 -13.97 3.36 19.85
CA SER A 40 -15.34 3.58 20.30
C SER A 40 -16.34 3.04 19.29
N ALA A 41 -17.06 1.98 19.66
CA ALA A 41 -18.16 1.42 18.89
C ALA A 41 -19.31 2.43 18.72
N GLU A 42 -19.53 3.31 19.71
CA GLU A 42 -20.48 4.42 19.60
C GLU A 42 -20.08 5.39 18.48
N TYR A 43 -18.83 5.85 18.47
CA TYR A 43 -18.33 6.69 17.37
C TYR A 43 -18.44 5.98 16.03
N MET A 44 -18.04 4.70 15.98
CA MET A 44 -18.08 3.92 14.76
C MET A 44 -19.50 3.68 14.22
N SER A 45 -20.53 3.71 15.07
CA SER A 45 -21.93 3.60 14.62
C SER A 45 -22.35 4.70 13.64
N GLU A 46 -21.71 5.88 13.72
CA GLU A 46 -21.92 6.99 12.76
C GLU A 46 -21.00 6.88 11.53
N VAL A 47 -19.89 6.15 11.64
CA VAL A 47 -18.89 5.99 10.58
C VAL A 47 -19.29 4.89 9.61
N TRP A 48 -19.81 3.74 10.08
CA TRP A 48 -20.12 2.60 9.21
C TRP A 48 -21.04 2.94 8.02
N PRO A 49 -22.15 3.68 8.19
CA PRO A 49 -23.01 4.03 7.05
C PRO A 49 -22.30 4.89 6.00
N LYS A 50 -21.37 5.76 6.42
CA LYS A 50 -20.57 6.60 5.51
C LYS A 50 -19.59 5.75 4.70
N MET A 51 -18.98 4.74 5.32
CA MET A 51 -18.08 3.80 4.63
C MET A 51 -18.82 3.00 3.55
N VAL A 52 -20.00 2.45 3.89
CA VAL A 52 -20.86 1.73 2.94
C VAL A 52 -21.24 2.63 1.76
N THR A 53 -21.66 3.86 2.03
CA THR A 53 -22.05 4.84 1.00
C THR A 53 -20.88 5.21 0.09
N THR A 54 -19.66 5.25 0.64
CA THR A 54 -18.40 5.48 -0.10
C THR A 54 -17.94 4.24 -0.89
N ASN A 55 -18.66 3.11 -0.81
CA ASN A 55 -18.29 1.81 -1.40
C ASN A 55 -17.01 1.18 -0.81
N ILE A 56 -16.64 1.57 0.41
CA ILE A 56 -15.56 0.91 1.17
C ILE A 56 -16.08 -0.43 1.67
N ASN A 57 -15.29 -1.48 1.49
CA ASN A 57 -15.63 -2.84 1.95
C ASN A 57 -14.68 -3.37 3.03
N THR A 58 -13.57 -2.67 3.29
CA THR A 58 -12.55 -3.05 4.26
C THR A 58 -12.10 -1.79 5.01
N VAL A 59 -12.06 -1.84 6.34
CA VAL A 59 -11.63 -0.71 7.18
C VAL A 59 -10.38 -1.10 7.95
N LEU A 60 -9.36 -0.24 7.89
CA LEU A 60 -8.15 -0.34 8.69
C LEU A 60 -8.33 0.53 9.94
N GLY A 61 -8.06 -0.01 11.12
CA GLY A 61 -8.17 0.76 12.36
C GLY A 61 -7.39 0.19 13.54
N ALA A 62 -6.98 1.09 14.43
CA ALA A 62 -6.08 0.78 15.53
C ALA A 62 -6.72 -0.04 16.65
N VAL A 63 -6.02 -1.08 17.07
CA VAL A 63 -6.20 -1.75 18.37
C VAL A 63 -4.95 -1.47 19.18
N THR A 64 -5.10 -0.69 20.24
CA THR A 64 -3.98 -0.19 21.02
C THR A 64 -3.72 -1.08 22.22
N TRP A 65 -2.45 -1.33 22.53
CA TRP A 65 -2.07 -2.16 23.68
C TRP A 65 -2.64 -1.62 24.99
N GLU A 66 -2.55 -0.31 25.21
CA GLU A 66 -3.06 0.32 26.43
C GLU A 66 -4.57 0.14 26.67
N MET A 67 -5.37 -0.04 25.61
CA MET A 67 -6.80 -0.28 25.76
C MET A 67 -7.10 -1.74 26.05
N ILE A 68 -6.41 -2.66 25.39
CA ILE A 68 -6.72 -4.09 25.56
C ILE A 68 -6.06 -4.70 26.80
N GLU A 69 -5.05 -4.06 27.39
CA GLU A 69 -4.36 -4.52 28.60
C GLU A 69 -4.02 -3.33 29.54
N PRO A 70 -5.05 -2.65 30.10
CA PRO A 70 -4.85 -1.46 30.92
C PRO A 70 -4.05 -1.74 32.21
N GLU A 71 -4.18 -2.95 32.74
CA GLU A 71 -3.38 -3.49 33.85
C GLU A 71 -2.72 -4.79 33.38
N GLU A 72 -1.48 -5.04 33.79
CA GLU A 72 -0.71 -6.22 33.35
C GLU A 72 -1.47 -7.52 33.62
N GLY A 73 -1.67 -8.32 32.57
CA GLY A 73 -2.39 -9.60 32.60
C GLY A 73 -3.91 -9.48 32.69
N ARG A 74 -4.49 -8.27 32.73
CA ARG A 74 -5.94 -8.03 32.75
C ARG A 74 -6.37 -7.45 31.41
N PHE A 75 -6.85 -8.34 30.55
CA PHE A 75 -7.28 -7.98 29.21
C PHE A 75 -8.75 -7.54 29.18
N ASP A 76 -9.02 -6.48 28.41
CA ASP A 76 -10.38 -5.99 28.12
C ASP A 76 -10.58 -5.90 26.60
N PHE A 77 -11.53 -6.68 26.09
CA PHE A 77 -11.87 -6.71 24.67
C PHE A 77 -13.32 -6.28 24.40
N GLU A 78 -14.05 -5.79 25.40
CA GLU A 78 -15.48 -5.50 25.27
C GLU A 78 -15.77 -4.52 24.13
N GLU A 79 -14.97 -3.46 24.03
CA GLU A 79 -15.16 -2.44 23.00
C GLU A 79 -14.76 -2.94 21.61
N LEU A 80 -13.69 -3.73 21.51
CA LEU A 80 -13.27 -4.38 20.27
C LEU A 80 -14.34 -5.35 19.76
N ASP A 81 -14.99 -6.11 20.64
CA ASP A 81 -16.07 -7.02 20.27
C ASP A 81 -17.24 -6.27 19.62
N LYS A 82 -17.65 -5.15 20.22
CA LYS A 82 -18.71 -4.29 19.66
C LYS A 82 -18.34 -3.73 18.30
N VAL A 83 -17.08 -3.31 18.11
CA VAL A 83 -16.57 -2.84 16.82
C VAL A 83 -16.63 -3.95 15.76
N VAL A 84 -16.15 -5.16 16.08
CA VAL A 84 -16.17 -6.30 15.16
C VAL A 84 -17.61 -6.66 14.77
N LEU A 85 -18.54 -6.65 15.73
CA LEU A 85 -19.96 -6.87 15.47
C LEU A 85 -20.56 -5.75 14.60
N GLY A 86 -20.25 -4.49 14.87
CA GLY A 86 -20.72 -3.36 14.08
C GLY A 86 -20.25 -3.43 12.62
N ALA A 87 -18.98 -3.83 12.40
CA ALA A 87 -18.46 -4.06 11.05
C ALA A 87 -19.23 -5.18 10.32
N ARG A 88 -19.51 -6.29 11.00
CA ARG A 88 -20.34 -7.39 10.46
C ARG A 88 -21.73 -6.95 10.04
N GLU A 89 -22.42 -6.19 10.89
CA GLU A 89 -23.77 -5.70 10.63
C GLU A 89 -23.85 -4.86 9.35
N HIS A 90 -22.76 -4.18 9.00
CA HIS A 90 -22.65 -3.34 7.81
C HIS A 90 -22.00 -4.04 6.61
N GLY A 91 -21.63 -5.32 6.74
CA GLY A 91 -20.93 -6.07 5.68
C GLY A 91 -19.53 -5.51 5.37
N ILE A 92 -18.88 -4.93 6.37
CA ILE A 92 -17.52 -4.37 6.28
C ILE A 92 -16.54 -5.37 6.92
N HIS A 93 -15.43 -5.60 6.23
CA HIS A 93 -14.30 -6.33 6.78
C HIS A 93 -13.33 -5.40 7.52
N LEU A 94 -12.52 -5.96 8.41
CA LEU A 94 -11.54 -5.23 9.20
C LEU A 94 -10.12 -5.71 8.93
N ILE A 95 -9.20 -4.75 8.97
CA ILE A 95 -7.77 -4.98 9.16
C ILE A 95 -7.39 -4.26 10.45
N LEU A 96 -6.96 -5.02 11.45
CA LEU A 96 -6.62 -4.45 12.74
C LEU A 96 -5.18 -3.95 12.72
N LEU A 97 -4.92 -2.76 13.25
CA LEU A 97 -3.57 -2.21 13.36
C LEU A 97 -3.10 -2.37 14.81
N TRP A 98 -2.16 -3.29 15.05
CA TRP A 98 -1.59 -3.48 16.38
C TRP A 98 -0.68 -2.29 16.73
N PHE A 99 -1.16 -1.39 17.57
CA PHE A 99 -0.33 -0.31 18.11
C PHE A 99 0.25 -0.77 19.46
N GLY A 100 1.31 -1.58 19.36
CA GLY A 100 2.02 -2.23 20.46
C GLY A 100 3.21 -1.42 20.95
N SER A 101 4.40 -1.99 20.81
CA SER A 101 5.67 -1.33 21.17
C SER A 101 5.94 -0.09 20.32
N TRP A 102 5.54 -0.08 19.03
CA TRP A 102 5.80 1.07 18.16
C TRP A 102 4.58 1.57 17.39
N LYS A 103 4.45 2.90 17.40
CA LYS A 103 3.57 3.72 16.59
C LYS A 103 4.32 4.99 16.20
N ASN A 104 4.58 5.19 14.90
CA ASN A 104 5.30 6.34 14.35
C ASN A 104 6.68 6.54 15.01
N GLY A 105 7.42 5.44 15.15
CA GLY A 105 8.73 5.41 15.83
C GLY A 105 8.70 5.79 17.31
N ARG A 106 7.54 5.66 17.99
CA ARG A 106 7.35 5.94 19.42
C ARG A 106 6.55 4.86 20.13
N SER A 107 6.59 4.83 21.46
CA SER A 107 5.87 3.84 22.28
C SER A 107 4.69 4.44 23.05
N THR A 108 3.93 5.34 22.40
CA THR A 108 2.87 6.12 23.06
C THR A 108 1.66 5.29 23.46
N TYR A 109 1.37 4.22 22.70
CA TYR A 109 0.20 3.34 22.88
C TYR A 109 0.47 2.11 23.76
N ALA A 110 1.70 1.95 24.25
CA ALA A 110 2.01 0.96 25.30
C ALA A 110 1.24 1.31 26.59
N PRO A 111 0.84 0.34 27.42
CA PRO A 111 0.06 0.59 28.62
C PRO A 111 0.85 1.35 29.71
N ALA A 112 0.13 1.93 30.67
CA ALA A 112 0.73 2.74 31.73
C ALA A 112 1.79 1.98 32.55
N TRP A 113 1.56 0.68 32.81
CA TRP A 113 2.49 -0.17 33.57
C TRP A 113 3.80 -0.46 32.82
N VAL A 114 3.81 -0.35 31.48
CA VAL A 114 5.04 -0.32 30.67
C VAL A 114 5.66 1.07 30.69
N LYS A 115 4.88 2.11 30.35
CA LYS A 115 5.38 3.48 30.15
C LYS A 115 6.03 4.09 31.39
N THR A 116 5.56 3.73 32.59
CA THR A 116 5.97 4.31 33.88
C THR A 116 6.99 3.47 34.64
N ASN A 117 7.41 2.32 34.11
CA ASN A 117 8.40 1.44 34.73
C ASN A 117 9.63 1.24 33.84
N PRO A 118 10.46 2.30 33.64
CA PRO A 118 11.61 2.24 32.74
C PRO A 118 12.75 1.33 33.24
N GLU A 119 12.74 0.93 34.52
CA GLU A 119 13.70 -0.04 35.04
C GLU A 119 13.43 -1.45 34.47
N ARG A 120 12.15 -1.82 34.36
CA ARG A 120 11.72 -3.10 33.75
C ARG A 120 11.62 -2.98 32.23
N PHE A 121 11.11 -1.86 31.73
CA PHE A 121 10.87 -1.59 30.32
C PHE A 121 11.74 -0.44 29.82
N PRO A 122 13.05 -0.68 29.60
CA PRO A 122 13.96 0.39 29.24
C PRO A 122 13.63 1.00 27.88
N ARG A 123 14.03 2.26 27.74
CA ARG A 123 13.85 3.07 26.53
C ARG A 123 15.15 3.16 25.74
N ALA A 124 15.03 3.42 24.45
CA ALA A 124 16.16 3.79 23.61
C ALA A 124 16.74 5.14 24.06
N GLU A 125 18.02 5.36 23.80
CA GLU A 125 18.69 6.63 24.05
C GLU A 125 19.21 7.23 22.75
N LEU A 126 19.09 8.55 22.60
CA LEU A 126 19.52 9.29 21.42
C LEU A 126 20.83 10.01 21.72
N ARG A 127 21.81 9.87 20.81
CA ARG A 127 23.07 10.60 20.84
C ARG A 127 22.84 12.02 20.33
N LYS A 128 23.02 12.99 21.21
CA LYS A 128 22.89 14.43 20.90
C LYS A 128 24.28 15.09 20.79
N ALA A 129 24.27 16.37 20.38
CA ALA A 129 25.48 17.16 20.25
C ALA A 129 26.32 17.12 21.54
N GLY A 130 27.63 16.98 21.39
CA GLY A 130 28.55 16.83 22.53
C GLY A 130 28.57 15.43 23.18
N GLY A 131 27.91 14.43 22.58
CA GLY A 131 27.90 13.05 23.07
C GLY A 131 26.93 12.81 24.23
N VAL A 132 26.01 13.74 24.49
CA VAL A 132 24.98 13.61 25.53
C VAL A 132 23.96 12.58 25.07
N LEU A 133 23.64 11.61 25.94
CA LEU A 133 22.56 10.66 25.73
C LEU A 133 21.25 11.24 26.28
N GLN A 134 20.18 11.15 25.49
CA GLN A 134 18.84 11.58 25.86
C GLN A 134 17.87 10.42 25.70
N ILE A 135 17.15 10.07 26.76
CA ILE A 135 16.09 9.06 26.70
C ILE A 135 15.03 9.46 25.67
N ALA A 136 14.71 8.54 24.76
CA ALA A 136 13.68 8.68 23.75
C ALA A 136 12.32 8.19 24.27
N ASP A 137 11.23 8.68 23.68
CA ASP A 137 9.90 8.12 23.91
C ASP A 137 9.67 6.83 23.09
N VAL A 138 10.62 5.89 23.18
CA VAL A 138 10.72 4.68 22.37
C VAL A 138 11.25 3.56 23.24
N LEU A 139 10.57 2.43 23.33
CA LEU A 139 11.09 1.22 23.97
C LEU A 139 12.32 0.73 23.21
N THR A 140 13.38 0.35 23.94
CA THR A 140 14.53 -0.27 23.26
C THR A 140 14.15 -1.68 22.80
N LEU A 141 14.47 -2.00 21.54
CA LEU A 141 14.28 -3.34 20.98
C LEU A 141 15.27 -4.38 21.53
N PHE A 142 16.27 -3.94 22.32
CA PHE A 142 17.30 -4.79 22.93
C PHE A 142 16.92 -5.30 24.33
N SER A 143 15.70 -5.00 24.80
CA SER A 143 15.15 -5.56 26.03
C SER A 143 14.30 -6.80 25.72
N GLU A 144 14.67 -7.93 26.29
CA GLU A 144 13.86 -9.16 26.22
C GLU A 144 12.52 -8.97 26.94
N GLU A 145 12.48 -8.16 27.99
CA GLU A 145 11.25 -7.90 28.74
C GLU A 145 10.24 -7.09 27.90
N ASN A 146 10.71 -6.09 27.13
CA ASN A 146 9.86 -5.38 26.17
C ASN A 146 9.28 -6.35 25.14
N LEU A 147 10.11 -7.25 24.61
CA LEU A 147 9.70 -8.27 23.63
C LEU A 147 8.66 -9.23 24.17
N GLN A 148 8.87 -9.80 25.36
CA GLN A 148 7.95 -10.78 25.93
C GLN A 148 6.60 -10.18 26.31
N ALA A 149 6.58 -8.94 26.78
CA ALA A 149 5.34 -8.23 27.08
C ALA A 149 4.51 -7.98 25.80
N ASP A 150 5.14 -7.50 24.73
CA ASP A 150 4.47 -7.29 23.43
C ASP A 150 3.94 -8.62 22.84
N ILE A 151 4.79 -9.66 22.80
CA ILE A 151 4.42 -11.01 22.37
C ILE A 151 3.17 -11.49 23.11
N THR A 152 3.14 -11.33 24.43
CA THR A 152 2.03 -11.81 25.27
C THR A 152 0.73 -11.10 24.91
N ALA A 153 0.77 -9.78 24.77
CA ALA A 153 -0.40 -8.98 24.43
C ALA A 153 -0.91 -9.26 23.01
N PHE A 154 -0.01 -9.32 22.02
CA PHE A 154 -0.37 -9.62 20.64
C PHE A 154 -0.93 -11.04 20.47
N GLN A 155 -0.36 -12.02 21.18
CA GLN A 155 -0.92 -13.38 21.23
C GLN A 155 -2.34 -13.39 21.80
N LYS A 156 -2.58 -12.64 22.86
CA LYS A 156 -3.91 -12.54 23.48
C LYS A 156 -4.92 -11.89 22.56
N LEU A 157 -4.53 -10.83 21.84
CA LEU A 157 -5.36 -10.22 20.80
C LEU A 157 -5.74 -11.25 19.73
N LEU A 158 -4.79 -11.95 19.11
CA LEU A 158 -5.11 -12.88 18.02
C LEU A 158 -5.89 -14.11 18.49
N ALA A 159 -5.61 -14.61 19.70
CA ALA A 159 -6.39 -15.68 20.32
C ALA A 159 -7.84 -15.26 20.58
N HIS A 160 -8.05 -14.01 21.00
CA HIS A 160 -9.38 -13.44 21.19
C HIS A 160 -10.12 -13.29 19.87
N ILE A 161 -9.50 -12.70 18.85
CA ILE A 161 -10.08 -12.57 17.50
C ILE A 161 -10.47 -13.95 16.94
N LYS A 162 -9.61 -14.96 17.07
CA LYS A 162 -9.98 -16.33 16.66
C LYS A 162 -11.24 -16.83 17.35
N THR A 163 -11.37 -16.56 18.65
CA THR A 163 -12.52 -17.03 19.44
C THR A 163 -13.83 -16.43 18.93
N ILE A 164 -13.83 -15.13 18.62
CA ILE A 164 -15.05 -14.41 18.22
C ILE A 164 -15.30 -14.39 16.70
N ASP A 165 -14.28 -14.63 15.86
CA ASP A 165 -14.31 -14.32 14.41
C ASP A 165 -13.95 -15.46 13.45
N GLN A 166 -13.38 -16.58 13.92
CA GLN A 166 -12.97 -17.67 13.01
C GLN A 166 -14.10 -18.29 12.16
N GLY A 167 -15.37 -18.06 12.52
CA GLY A 167 -16.54 -18.51 11.76
C GLY A 167 -17.16 -17.47 10.84
N HIS A 168 -16.66 -16.23 10.85
CA HIS A 168 -17.24 -15.08 10.15
C HIS A 168 -16.28 -14.36 9.23
N ASN A 169 -14.96 -14.47 9.44
CA ASN A 169 -13.94 -13.83 8.61
C ASN A 169 -14.16 -12.30 8.47
N THR A 170 -14.54 -11.64 9.56
CA THR A 170 -14.69 -10.18 9.58
C THR A 170 -13.32 -9.53 9.60
N VAL A 171 -12.41 -10.02 10.46
CA VAL A 171 -11.01 -9.59 10.49
C VAL A 171 -10.24 -10.40 9.46
N LEU A 172 -9.74 -9.71 8.44
CA LEU A 172 -9.06 -10.35 7.32
C LEU A 172 -7.55 -10.43 7.52
N MET A 173 -6.96 -9.42 8.16
CA MET A 173 -5.51 -9.25 8.30
C MET A 173 -5.21 -8.44 9.57
N VAL A 174 -3.96 -8.49 10.02
CA VAL A 174 -3.49 -7.66 11.14
C VAL A 174 -2.13 -7.04 10.80
N GLN A 175 -2.00 -5.73 10.96
CA GLN A 175 -0.71 -5.06 10.95
C GLN A 175 -0.02 -5.29 12.29
N VAL A 176 1.25 -5.66 12.29
CA VAL A 176 2.08 -5.86 13.48
C VAL A 176 2.94 -4.61 13.66
N GLU A 177 2.70 -3.89 14.75
CA GLU A 177 3.23 -2.54 15.00
C GLU A 177 2.72 -1.49 14.01
N ASN A 178 3.18 -0.25 14.17
CA ASN A 178 2.94 0.81 13.20
C ASN A 178 4.18 1.70 13.01
N GLU A 179 4.67 1.78 11.77
CA GLU A 179 5.85 2.55 11.39
C GLU A 179 7.02 2.39 12.40
N PRO A 180 7.51 1.15 12.62
CA PRO A 180 8.60 0.88 13.55
C PRO A 180 9.90 1.55 13.06
N GLY A 181 10.76 1.93 14.02
CA GLY A 181 12.02 2.59 13.73
C GLY A 181 12.38 3.64 14.79
N LEU A 182 13.58 4.21 14.68
CA LEU A 182 14.06 5.25 15.59
C LEU A 182 14.18 6.60 14.89
N LEU A 183 13.55 7.63 15.46
CA LEU A 183 13.68 9.02 15.00
C LEU A 183 14.76 9.78 15.78
N PHE A 184 15.32 10.81 15.14
CA PHE A 184 16.26 11.78 15.68
C PHE A 184 17.65 11.24 16.08
N ASP A 185 17.95 10.00 15.72
CA ASP A 185 19.26 9.36 15.72
C ASP A 185 19.24 8.14 14.78
N SER A 186 20.39 7.74 14.24
CA SER A 186 20.51 6.59 13.33
C SER A 186 20.39 5.23 14.02
N ARG A 187 20.63 5.16 15.34
CA ARG A 187 20.59 3.92 16.13
C ARG A 187 20.37 4.24 17.61
N ASP A 188 19.82 3.28 18.34
CA ASP A 188 19.75 3.35 19.81
C ASP A 188 21.17 3.44 20.41
N GLY A 189 21.41 4.52 21.16
CA GLY A 189 22.65 4.84 21.83
C GLY A 189 22.79 4.25 23.23
N SER A 190 21.79 3.51 23.71
CA SER A 190 21.81 2.87 25.03
C SER A 190 22.93 1.84 25.17
N ASP A 191 23.30 1.52 26.42
CA ASP A 191 24.32 0.51 26.71
C ASP A 191 23.97 -0.87 26.15
N LEU A 192 22.68 -1.25 26.18
CA LEU A 192 22.20 -2.51 25.59
C LEU A 192 22.45 -2.56 24.08
N ALA A 193 22.11 -1.48 23.38
CA ALA A 193 22.30 -1.38 21.94
C ALA A 193 23.78 -1.32 21.55
N ASN A 194 24.60 -0.56 22.30
CA ASN A 194 26.04 -0.49 22.05
C ASN A 194 26.74 -1.83 22.29
N ALA A 195 26.34 -2.56 23.33
CA ALA A 195 26.84 -3.91 23.58
C ALA A 195 26.47 -4.87 22.43
N ALA A 196 25.26 -4.77 21.88
CA ALA A 196 24.85 -5.56 20.72
C ALA A 196 25.59 -5.16 19.42
N PHE A 197 25.78 -3.85 19.18
CA PHE A 197 26.48 -3.32 18.02
C PHE A 197 27.99 -3.67 18.01
N ALA A 198 28.60 -3.82 19.18
CA ALA A 198 30.00 -4.24 19.31
C ALA A 198 30.22 -5.74 19.04
N ARG A 199 29.16 -6.56 19.04
CA ARG A 199 29.24 -8.00 18.75
C ARG A 199 29.45 -8.25 17.25
N THR A 200 29.89 -9.46 16.95
CA THR A 200 29.98 -9.96 15.57
C THR A 200 28.61 -9.91 14.89
N VAL A 201 28.58 -9.44 13.63
CA VAL A 201 27.38 -9.47 12.79
C VAL A 201 26.89 -10.93 12.66
N PRO A 202 25.58 -11.20 12.80
CA PRO A 202 25.03 -12.53 12.59
C PRO A 202 25.43 -13.10 11.24
N SER A 203 26.00 -14.32 11.24
CA SER A 203 26.53 -14.96 10.03
C SER A 203 25.48 -15.12 8.94
N GLU A 204 24.23 -15.39 9.31
CA GLU A 204 23.11 -15.49 8.37
C GLU A 204 22.84 -14.19 7.58
N LEU A 205 23.09 -13.02 8.17
CA LEU A 205 22.95 -11.72 7.48
C LEU A 205 24.10 -11.52 6.48
N VAL A 206 25.33 -11.84 6.90
CA VAL A 206 26.50 -11.75 6.03
C VAL A 206 26.37 -12.72 4.85
N GLU A 207 25.99 -13.97 5.11
CA GLU A 207 25.77 -14.98 4.07
C GLU A 207 24.63 -14.60 3.12
N PHE A 208 23.56 -13.99 3.64
CA PHE A 208 22.47 -13.49 2.81
C PHE A 208 22.96 -12.42 1.83
N PHE A 209 23.69 -11.41 2.32
CA PHE A 209 24.21 -10.37 1.43
C PHE A 209 25.26 -10.88 0.45
N ASP A 210 26.09 -11.86 0.82
CA ASP A 210 27.09 -12.45 -0.07
C ASP A 210 26.43 -13.28 -1.19
N LYS A 211 25.48 -14.16 -0.85
CA LYS A 211 24.84 -15.07 -1.82
C LYS A 211 23.84 -14.36 -2.72
N ASP A 212 23.08 -13.41 -2.17
CA ASP A 212 21.96 -12.77 -2.88
C ASP A 212 22.32 -11.38 -3.40
N TYR A 213 23.60 -10.95 -3.34
CA TYR A 213 24.03 -9.59 -3.64
C TYR A 213 23.41 -9.06 -4.93
N ASP A 214 23.52 -9.80 -6.04
CA ASP A 214 23.01 -9.38 -7.35
C ASP A 214 21.49 -9.21 -7.39
N GLY A 215 20.75 -9.95 -6.56
CA GLY A 215 19.30 -9.86 -6.43
C GLY A 215 18.81 -8.86 -5.39
N LEU A 216 19.69 -8.19 -4.63
CA LEU A 216 19.29 -7.17 -3.66
C LEU A 216 18.72 -5.93 -4.36
N HIS A 217 17.82 -5.24 -3.68
CA HIS A 217 17.24 -3.99 -4.13
C HIS A 217 18.34 -2.95 -4.38
N ALA A 218 18.16 -2.15 -5.44
CA ALA A 218 19.15 -1.19 -5.87
C ALA A 218 19.47 -0.15 -4.78
N ASP A 219 18.48 0.25 -3.97
CA ASP A 219 18.70 1.19 -2.88
C ASP A 219 19.51 0.59 -1.73
N LEU A 220 19.33 -0.70 -1.40
CA LEU A 220 20.15 -1.36 -0.37
C LEU A 220 21.60 -1.49 -0.83
N LYS A 221 21.85 -1.84 -2.11
CA LYS A 221 23.21 -1.94 -2.65
C LYS A 221 24.02 -0.65 -2.49
N LYS A 222 23.37 0.52 -2.55
CA LYS A 222 24.03 1.82 -2.32
C LYS A 222 24.66 1.90 -0.91
N ASN A 223 24.07 1.21 0.07
CA ASN A 223 24.55 1.17 1.45
C ASN A 223 25.58 0.05 1.72
N LEU A 224 25.76 -0.89 0.79
CA LEU A 224 26.66 -2.04 0.93
C LEU A 224 28.01 -1.87 0.20
N GLY A 225 28.38 -0.63 -0.17
CA GLY A 225 29.63 -0.38 -0.90
C GLY A 225 30.90 -0.84 -0.18
N HIS A 226 30.97 -0.66 1.14
CA HIS A 226 32.10 -1.16 1.95
C HIS A 226 32.12 -2.68 2.01
N PHE A 227 30.95 -3.31 2.17
CA PHE A 227 30.79 -4.77 2.18
C PHE A 227 31.25 -5.40 0.85
N ALA A 228 30.83 -4.85 -0.29
CA ALA A 228 31.20 -5.36 -1.61
C ALA A 228 32.72 -5.31 -1.90
N GLY A 229 33.44 -4.39 -1.25
CA GLY A 229 34.90 -4.28 -1.34
C GLY A 229 35.66 -5.03 -0.24
N ALA A 230 34.97 -5.51 0.80
CA ALA A 230 35.59 -6.13 1.95
C ALA A 230 35.89 -7.62 1.70
N LYS A 231 37.10 -8.05 2.05
CA LYS A 231 37.47 -9.49 2.08
C LYS A 231 37.07 -10.20 3.37
N GLN A 232 36.52 -9.45 4.32
CA GLN A 232 36.27 -9.90 5.68
C GLN A 232 34.82 -10.36 5.82
N GLN A 233 34.62 -11.65 6.11
CA GLN A 233 33.29 -12.26 6.28
C GLN A 233 32.88 -12.43 7.76
N SER A 234 33.67 -11.88 8.70
CA SER A 234 33.36 -11.93 10.13
C SER A 234 33.98 -10.75 10.87
N GLY A 235 33.19 -10.12 11.74
CA GLY A 235 33.57 -8.93 12.49
C GLY A 235 32.33 -8.22 13.03
N ASN A 236 32.50 -7.11 13.73
CA ASN A 236 31.39 -6.26 14.16
C ASN A 236 30.84 -5.42 13.00
N TRP A 237 29.74 -4.72 13.25
CA TRP A 237 29.01 -3.96 12.24
C TRP A 237 29.88 -2.94 11.50
N GLU A 238 30.68 -2.13 12.20
CA GLU A 238 31.58 -1.16 11.56
C GLU A 238 32.70 -1.82 10.75
N SER A 239 33.20 -2.99 11.16
CA SER A 239 34.24 -3.69 10.40
C SER A 239 33.73 -4.26 9.08
N ILE A 240 32.47 -4.75 9.05
CA ILE A 240 31.86 -5.41 7.89
C ILE A 240 31.21 -4.41 6.94
N PHE A 241 30.58 -3.36 7.46
CA PHE A 241 29.79 -2.41 6.68
C PHE A 241 30.39 -0.99 6.65
N GLY A 242 31.46 -0.75 7.40
CA GLY A 242 32.09 0.57 7.51
C GLY A 242 31.40 1.45 8.56
N LYS A 243 32.03 2.55 8.93
CA LYS A 243 31.46 3.50 9.91
C LYS A 243 30.59 4.54 9.22
N SER A 244 29.27 4.43 9.38
CA SER A 244 28.29 5.36 8.82
C SER A 244 26.93 5.26 9.51
N ALA A 245 26.06 6.25 9.30
CA ALA A 245 24.66 6.19 9.73
C ALA A 245 23.89 5.07 9.01
N GLN A 246 24.29 4.72 7.79
CA GLN A 246 23.73 3.60 7.03
C GLN A 246 24.08 2.25 7.68
N THR A 247 25.27 2.10 8.26
CA THR A 247 25.62 0.90 9.02
C THR A 247 24.82 0.79 10.32
N ASP A 248 24.61 1.91 11.00
CA ASP A 248 23.69 2.00 12.14
C ASP A 248 22.27 1.55 11.73
N GLU A 249 21.79 1.97 10.57
CA GLU A 249 20.48 1.57 10.04
C GLU A 249 20.39 0.09 9.66
N LEU A 250 21.42 -0.49 9.02
CA LEU A 250 21.48 -1.94 8.74
C LEU A 250 21.34 -2.76 10.03
N PHE A 251 22.00 -2.31 11.11
CA PHE A 251 21.88 -2.90 12.43
C PHE A 251 20.46 -2.77 12.98
N MET A 252 19.89 -1.57 12.96
CA MET A 252 18.53 -1.35 13.44
C MET A 252 17.50 -2.17 12.66
N ALA A 253 17.60 -2.20 11.33
CA ALA A 253 16.68 -2.94 10.46
C ALA A 253 16.69 -4.45 10.73
N TYR A 254 17.88 -5.05 10.87
CA TYR A 254 18.00 -6.47 11.20
C TYR A 254 17.33 -6.79 12.55
N HIS A 255 17.56 -5.95 13.55
CA HIS A 255 17.02 -6.21 14.88
C HIS A 255 15.53 -5.88 15.01
N TYR A 256 15.01 -4.86 14.33
CA TYR A 256 13.57 -4.63 14.20
C TYR A 256 12.87 -5.77 13.48
N ALA A 257 13.40 -6.20 12.32
CA ALA A 257 12.84 -7.30 11.55
C ALA A 257 12.76 -8.59 12.39
N THR A 258 13.83 -8.94 13.11
CA THR A 258 13.84 -10.14 13.96
C THR A 258 12.98 -10.01 15.22
N TYR A 259 12.85 -8.82 15.82
CA TYR A 259 11.90 -8.57 16.92
C TYR A 259 10.47 -8.79 16.44
N ILE A 260 10.05 -8.07 15.39
CA ILE A 260 8.68 -8.13 14.86
C ILE A 260 8.38 -9.52 14.31
N ASN A 261 9.37 -10.22 13.75
CA ASN A 261 9.20 -11.62 13.36
C ASN A 261 8.77 -12.51 14.53
N LYS A 262 9.32 -12.31 15.74
CA LYS A 262 8.96 -13.09 16.92
C LYS A 262 7.53 -12.76 17.38
N VAL A 263 7.15 -11.48 17.37
CA VAL A 263 5.77 -11.03 17.65
C VAL A 263 4.80 -11.65 16.65
N ALA A 264 5.09 -11.52 15.35
CA ALA A 264 4.28 -12.09 14.26
C ALA A 264 4.17 -13.63 14.35
N ALA A 265 5.28 -14.33 14.62
CA ALA A 265 5.30 -15.78 14.79
C ALA A 265 4.40 -16.22 15.95
N ALA A 266 4.48 -15.51 17.07
CA ALA A 266 3.68 -15.76 18.25
C ALA A 266 2.18 -15.54 17.99
N GLY A 267 1.83 -14.45 17.28
CA GLY A 267 0.46 -14.18 16.84
C GLY A 267 -0.08 -15.26 15.90
N LYS A 268 0.68 -15.63 14.85
CA LYS A 268 0.29 -16.69 13.90
C LYS A 268 0.07 -18.05 14.56
N ALA A 269 0.82 -18.36 15.62
CA ALA A 269 0.59 -19.58 16.41
C ALA A 269 -0.79 -19.58 17.11
N SER A 270 -1.34 -18.40 17.43
CA SER A 270 -2.67 -18.25 18.01
C SER A 270 -3.75 -18.29 16.93
N TYR A 271 -3.62 -17.45 15.90
CA TYR A 271 -4.52 -17.38 14.75
C TYR A 271 -3.73 -17.01 13.49
N PRO A 272 -3.64 -17.89 12.47
CA PRO A 272 -2.77 -17.69 11.32
C PRO A 272 -3.40 -16.78 10.26
N LEU A 273 -3.89 -15.61 10.67
CA LEU A 273 -4.27 -14.55 9.73
C LEU A 273 -3.02 -14.02 8.99
N PRO A 274 -3.19 -13.44 7.79
CA PRO A 274 -2.14 -12.69 7.14
C PRO A 274 -1.69 -11.51 8.02
N LEU A 275 -0.38 -11.39 8.19
CA LEU A 275 0.28 -10.35 8.97
C LEU A 275 1.20 -9.50 8.08
N TYR A 276 1.28 -8.20 8.35
CA TYR A 276 2.22 -7.30 7.68
C TYR A 276 2.71 -6.21 8.64
N THR A 277 3.73 -5.44 8.25
CA THR A 277 4.08 -4.16 8.90
C THR A 277 4.04 -3.06 7.86
N ASN A 278 3.64 -1.86 8.26
CA ASN A 278 3.75 -0.68 7.42
C ASN A 278 5.09 0.04 7.62
N VAL A 279 5.34 1.03 6.76
CA VAL A 279 6.65 1.69 6.64
C VAL A 279 6.46 3.17 6.34
N TRP A 280 6.86 4.00 7.30
CA TRP A 280 7.14 5.42 7.07
C TRP A 280 8.30 5.55 6.08
N GLN A 281 8.03 6.11 4.90
CA GLN A 281 9.02 6.25 3.82
C GLN A 281 10.04 7.38 4.04
N ASN A 282 11.19 7.27 3.37
CA ASN A 282 12.11 8.39 3.20
C ASN A 282 11.56 9.38 2.15
N TYR A 283 11.02 10.51 2.61
CA TYR A 283 10.43 11.55 1.75
C TYR A 283 11.45 12.53 1.12
N ALA A 284 12.73 12.38 1.42
CA ALA A 284 13.81 13.18 0.85
C ALA A 284 14.69 12.39 -0.14
N ALA A 285 14.28 11.19 -0.53
CA ALA A 285 14.94 10.39 -1.55
C ALA A 285 14.74 10.98 -2.97
N ASP A 286 15.47 10.44 -3.95
CA ASP A 286 15.45 10.89 -5.35
C ASP A 286 14.05 10.86 -6.00
N ASP A 287 13.12 10.11 -5.42
CA ASP A 287 11.72 9.98 -5.84
C ASP A 287 10.75 10.74 -4.93
N SER A 288 11.19 11.83 -4.30
CA SER A 288 10.30 12.79 -3.65
C SER A 288 9.39 13.48 -4.69
N ASP A 289 8.07 13.43 -4.49
CA ASP A 289 7.05 14.04 -5.36
C ASP A 289 6.22 15.06 -4.56
N ASN A 290 6.86 16.13 -4.08
CA ASN A 290 6.19 17.20 -3.36
C ASN A 290 6.89 18.57 -3.47
N ASP A 291 6.08 19.62 -3.35
CA ASP A 291 6.51 21.03 -3.18
C ASP A 291 6.67 21.42 -1.70
N PHE A 292 6.55 20.47 -0.76
CA PHE A 292 6.62 20.75 0.68
C PHE A 292 8.08 20.89 1.12
N PRO A 293 8.40 21.75 2.12
CA PRO A 293 9.77 21.87 2.60
C PRO A 293 10.28 20.54 3.15
N VAL A 294 11.45 20.09 2.69
CA VAL A 294 12.19 18.90 3.20
C VAL A 294 12.30 18.91 4.74
N VAL A 295 12.25 20.09 5.35
CA VAL A 295 12.29 20.33 6.80
C VAL A 295 11.14 19.67 7.56
N VAL A 296 9.97 19.43 6.96
CA VAL A 296 8.83 18.78 7.63
C VAL A 296 9.02 17.25 7.70
N GLY A 297 9.84 16.69 6.81
CA GLY A 297 10.19 15.26 6.74
C GLY A 297 11.58 14.91 7.30
N GLY A 298 12.22 15.83 8.05
CA GLY A 298 13.46 15.58 8.77
C GLY A 298 14.76 15.59 7.95
N GLY A 299 14.72 15.32 6.64
CA GLY A 299 15.91 15.10 5.81
C GLY A 299 15.94 13.69 5.19
N GLY A 300 17.10 13.26 4.69
CA GLY A 300 17.25 12.00 3.93
C GLY A 300 18.13 10.94 4.60
N LYS A 301 18.55 11.16 5.86
CA LYS A 301 19.41 10.24 6.60
C LYS A 301 18.61 9.39 7.58
N PRO A 302 19.11 8.20 7.97
CA PRO A 302 18.47 7.41 9.03
C PRO A 302 18.34 8.23 10.32
N GLY A 303 17.13 8.28 10.88
CA GLY A 303 16.76 9.15 12.00
C GLY A 303 15.96 10.38 11.57
N ASP A 304 16.07 10.82 10.30
CA ASP A 304 15.17 11.82 9.71
C ASP A 304 13.81 11.17 9.39
N TYR A 305 13.85 9.94 8.89
CA TYR A 305 12.78 8.95 8.90
C TYR A 305 13.11 7.85 9.94
N PRO A 306 12.14 7.02 10.38
CA PRO A 306 12.36 6.01 11.41
C PRO A 306 13.46 5.01 11.01
N SER A 307 14.67 5.18 11.57
CA SER A 307 15.82 4.33 11.26
C SER A 307 15.54 2.87 11.63
N GLY A 308 15.79 1.98 10.68
CA GLY A 308 15.51 0.56 10.80
C GLY A 308 14.11 0.13 10.34
N GLY A 309 13.19 1.07 10.08
CA GLY A 309 11.92 0.77 9.40
C GLY A 309 12.14 0.13 8.03
N GLY A 310 11.13 -0.55 7.49
CA GLY A 310 11.23 -1.35 6.25
C GLY A 310 11.39 -0.59 4.93
N THR A 311 12.13 0.53 4.92
CA THR A 311 12.35 1.38 3.75
C THR A 311 13.10 0.65 2.63
N SER A 312 13.04 1.16 1.40
CA SER A 312 13.59 0.47 0.21
C SER A 312 15.10 0.18 0.27
N ASN A 313 15.85 0.92 1.08
CA ASN A 313 17.27 0.73 1.35
C ASN A 313 17.59 -0.36 2.38
N VAL A 314 16.59 -0.94 3.06
CA VAL A 314 16.74 -2.08 3.97
C VAL A 314 15.63 -3.14 3.80
N LEU A 315 14.78 -3.00 2.77
CA LEU A 315 13.63 -3.87 2.51
C LEU A 315 14.01 -5.36 2.41
N ASP A 316 15.11 -5.70 1.74
CA ASP A 316 15.58 -7.09 1.62
C ASP A 316 15.89 -7.74 2.98
N ILE A 317 16.31 -6.95 3.99
CA ILE A 317 16.53 -7.46 5.35
C ILE A 317 15.18 -7.86 5.96
N TRP A 318 14.18 -7.00 5.85
CA TRP A 318 12.83 -7.29 6.35
C TRP A 318 12.20 -8.50 5.67
N LEU A 319 12.27 -8.57 4.34
CA LEU A 319 11.77 -9.71 3.56
C LEU A 319 12.46 -11.03 3.94
N ARG A 320 13.73 -10.98 4.37
CA ARG A 320 14.50 -12.17 4.73
C ARG A 320 14.34 -12.59 6.19
N PHE A 321 14.38 -11.63 7.11
CA PHE A 321 14.50 -11.86 8.55
C PHE A 321 13.19 -11.68 9.33
N ALA A 322 12.09 -11.31 8.64
CA ALA A 322 10.73 -11.35 9.17
C ALA A 322 9.78 -12.30 8.40
N PRO A 323 10.13 -13.58 8.19
CA PRO A 323 9.33 -14.51 7.38
C PRO A 323 7.93 -14.83 7.95
N SER A 324 7.65 -14.47 9.21
CA SER A 324 6.31 -14.60 9.78
C SER A 324 5.37 -13.49 9.35
N LEU A 325 5.89 -12.37 8.82
CA LEU A 325 5.11 -11.39 8.07
C LEU A 325 4.92 -11.91 6.64
N ASP A 326 3.71 -11.74 6.10
CA ASP A 326 3.38 -12.15 4.73
C ASP A 326 3.90 -11.16 3.68
N PHE A 327 4.09 -9.89 4.07
CA PHE A 327 4.66 -8.82 3.25
C PHE A 327 5.02 -7.57 4.09
N ILE A 328 5.72 -6.63 3.44
CA ILE A 328 6.07 -5.30 3.97
C ILE A 328 5.35 -4.24 3.13
N ALA A 329 4.71 -3.27 3.79
CA ALA A 329 3.77 -2.35 3.16
C ALA A 329 4.24 -0.88 3.24
N PRO A 330 4.24 -0.12 2.13
CA PRO A 330 4.63 1.29 2.16
C PRO A 330 3.47 2.25 2.47
N ASP A 331 3.72 3.24 3.33
CA ASP A 331 2.85 4.41 3.52
C ASP A 331 3.20 5.48 2.48
N ILE A 332 2.35 5.69 1.46
CA ILE A 332 2.69 6.50 0.28
C ILE A 332 1.94 7.83 0.31
N TYR A 333 2.58 8.85 0.89
CA TYR A 333 2.04 10.22 0.93
C TYR A 333 2.71 11.19 -0.03
N LEU A 334 4.05 11.18 -0.06
CA LEU A 334 4.86 12.26 -0.64
C LEU A 334 5.93 11.78 -1.63
N ASN A 335 6.06 10.47 -1.84
CA ASN A 335 6.95 9.89 -2.85
C ASN A 335 6.22 9.72 -4.19
N ASP A 336 7.00 9.66 -5.28
CA ASP A 336 6.48 9.28 -6.59
C ASP A 336 5.80 7.92 -6.47
N TYR A 337 4.53 7.92 -6.86
CA TYR A 337 3.64 6.82 -6.54
C TYR A 337 4.03 5.54 -7.30
N ALA A 338 4.40 5.67 -8.57
CA ALA A 338 4.77 4.51 -9.40
C ALA A 338 6.13 3.93 -9.00
N SER A 339 7.11 4.79 -8.70
CA SER A 339 8.40 4.40 -8.11
C SER A 339 8.20 3.63 -6.81
N SER A 340 7.39 4.18 -5.90
CA SER A 340 7.10 3.55 -4.61
C SER A 340 6.43 2.18 -4.79
N CYS A 341 5.42 2.08 -5.66
CA CYS A 341 4.79 0.80 -5.97
C CYS A 341 5.82 -0.21 -6.52
N ALA A 342 6.71 0.20 -7.42
CA ALA A 342 7.73 -0.67 -8.00
C ALA A 342 8.73 -1.18 -6.95
N LYS A 343 9.22 -0.30 -6.07
CA LYS A 343 10.15 -0.63 -4.98
C LYS A 343 9.57 -1.70 -4.06
N TYR A 344 8.29 -1.62 -3.72
CA TYR A 344 7.63 -2.58 -2.82
C TYR A 344 7.02 -3.80 -3.53
N ARG A 345 7.10 -3.89 -4.86
CA ARG A 345 6.87 -5.14 -5.61
C ARG A 345 8.14 -5.97 -5.78
N HIS A 346 9.28 -5.49 -5.26
CA HIS A 346 10.55 -6.21 -5.25
C HIS A 346 10.41 -7.62 -4.66
N LYS A 347 11.05 -8.60 -5.30
CA LYS A 347 11.01 -10.04 -4.92
C LYS A 347 9.59 -10.57 -4.66
N ASP A 348 8.65 -10.19 -5.53
CA ASP A 348 7.24 -10.61 -5.50
C ASP A 348 6.49 -10.23 -4.21
N ASN A 349 7.04 -9.31 -3.39
CA ASN A 349 6.37 -8.80 -2.20
C ASN A 349 4.98 -8.25 -2.57
N PRO A 350 3.88 -8.74 -1.97
CA PRO A 350 2.55 -8.16 -2.13
C PRO A 350 2.58 -6.64 -1.98
N LEU A 351 2.00 -5.93 -2.94
CA LEU A 351 1.78 -4.51 -2.75
C LEU A 351 0.47 -4.29 -1.99
N PHE A 352 0.58 -3.64 -0.85
CA PHE A 352 -0.53 -3.19 -0.04
C PHE A 352 -0.14 -1.81 0.47
N ILE A 353 -0.97 -0.80 0.21
CA ILE A 353 -0.71 0.59 0.60
C ILE A 353 -1.73 0.93 1.70
N PRO A 354 -1.38 0.73 2.99
CA PRO A 354 -2.30 0.95 4.12
C PRO A 354 -2.65 2.42 4.26
N GLU A 355 -1.67 3.29 4.00
CA GLU A 355 -1.81 4.73 4.13
C GLU A 355 -1.43 5.47 2.84
N GLN A 356 -2.31 6.39 2.43
CA GLN A 356 -2.05 7.37 1.38
C GLN A 356 -3.00 8.57 1.49
N ARG A 357 -2.80 9.57 0.62
CA ARG A 357 -3.65 10.77 0.56
C ARG A 357 -5.13 10.43 0.32
N ARG A 358 -6.02 11.11 1.06
CA ARG A 358 -7.49 10.96 0.94
C ARG A 358 -8.17 11.91 -0.04
N ASP A 359 -7.41 12.68 -0.83
CA ASP A 359 -7.92 13.65 -1.79
C ASP A 359 -7.97 13.11 -3.23
N GLU A 360 -8.42 13.93 -4.17
CA GLU A 360 -8.52 13.57 -5.60
C GLU A 360 -7.18 13.10 -6.19
N TYR A 361 -6.07 13.67 -5.72
CA TYR A 361 -4.72 13.27 -6.15
C TYR A 361 -4.41 11.82 -5.75
N GLY A 362 -4.74 11.43 -4.50
CA GLY A 362 -4.61 10.04 -4.03
C GLY A 362 -5.61 9.09 -4.68
N ALA A 363 -6.87 9.51 -4.83
CA ALA A 363 -7.93 8.69 -5.42
C ALA A 363 -7.64 8.28 -6.88
N ARG A 364 -6.98 9.13 -7.68
CA ARG A 364 -6.55 8.77 -9.04
C ARG A 364 -5.44 7.72 -9.06
N ARG A 365 -4.50 7.80 -8.12
CA ARG A 365 -3.30 6.95 -8.08
C ARG A 365 -3.60 5.47 -7.84
N ILE A 366 -4.71 5.15 -7.15
CA ILE A 366 -5.12 3.76 -6.91
C ILE A 366 -5.28 2.95 -8.20
N TRP A 367 -5.63 3.60 -9.31
CA TRP A 367 -5.79 2.93 -10.60
C TRP A 367 -4.48 2.35 -11.10
N SER A 368 -3.37 3.06 -10.89
CA SER A 368 -2.03 2.54 -11.13
C SER A 368 -1.68 1.41 -10.15
N ALA A 369 -1.98 1.57 -8.86
CA ALA A 369 -1.73 0.53 -7.86
C ALA A 369 -2.42 -0.80 -8.22
N TYR A 370 -3.72 -0.79 -8.49
CA TYR A 370 -4.47 -2.00 -8.86
C TYR A 370 -4.10 -2.53 -10.26
N GLY A 371 -4.04 -1.64 -11.26
CA GLY A 371 -3.93 -2.05 -12.66
C GLY A 371 -2.50 -2.33 -13.12
N SER A 372 -1.50 -1.57 -12.65
CA SER A 372 -0.10 -1.73 -13.09
C SER A 372 0.76 -2.48 -12.09
N PHE A 373 0.40 -2.47 -10.80
CA PHE A 373 1.19 -3.11 -9.73
C PHE A 373 0.44 -4.19 -8.95
N GLN A 374 -0.80 -4.50 -9.35
CA GLN A 374 -1.63 -5.57 -8.80
C GLN A 374 -1.73 -5.51 -7.26
N ALA A 375 -1.91 -4.30 -6.74
CA ALA A 375 -2.06 -4.07 -5.31
C ALA A 375 -3.24 -4.88 -4.74
N LEU A 376 -3.04 -5.42 -3.54
CA LEU A 376 -4.09 -6.01 -2.72
C LEU A 376 -5.06 -4.93 -2.23
N CYS A 377 -4.54 -3.76 -1.87
CA CYS A 377 -5.30 -2.60 -1.38
C CYS A 377 -4.51 -1.30 -1.62
N ALA A 378 -5.22 -0.20 -1.80
CA ALA A 378 -4.71 1.16 -1.67
C ALA A 378 -5.69 2.01 -0.86
N SER A 379 -5.31 2.33 0.38
CA SER A 379 -6.20 2.79 1.44
C SER A 379 -5.90 4.25 1.84
N PRO A 380 -6.85 5.19 1.66
CA PRO A 380 -6.68 6.55 2.17
C PRO A 380 -6.74 6.61 3.69
N PHE A 381 -5.86 7.40 4.29
CA PHE A 381 -5.85 7.62 5.74
C PHE A 381 -6.84 8.69 6.21
N GLY A 382 -7.43 8.47 7.40
CA GLY A 382 -8.36 9.38 8.06
C GLY A 382 -9.67 9.58 7.28
N ILE A 383 -10.15 8.56 6.58
CA ILE A 383 -11.30 8.68 5.67
C ILE A 383 -12.62 9.03 6.37
N ASP A 384 -12.72 8.68 7.65
CA ASP A 384 -13.89 8.81 8.53
C ASP A 384 -14.26 10.25 8.86
N THR A 385 -13.38 11.21 8.56
CA THR A 385 -13.68 12.64 8.71
C THR A 385 -14.21 13.29 7.42
N LEU A 386 -14.49 12.51 6.37
CA LEU A 386 -15.07 13.02 5.12
C LEU A 386 -16.52 12.56 4.97
N GLU A 387 -17.36 13.45 4.45
CA GLU A 387 -18.72 13.10 4.05
C GLU A 387 -18.73 12.46 2.64
N PRO A 388 -19.53 11.41 2.39
CA PRO A 388 -19.53 10.66 1.13
C PRO A 388 -19.66 11.52 -0.14
N GLU A 389 -20.41 12.62 -0.09
CA GLU A 389 -20.65 13.52 -1.23
C GLU A 389 -19.39 14.28 -1.65
N SER A 390 -18.51 14.56 -0.69
CA SER A 390 -17.25 15.29 -0.90
C SER A 390 -16.04 14.35 -1.01
N ASN A 391 -16.24 13.06 -0.70
CA ASN A 391 -15.19 12.07 -0.67
C ASN A 391 -14.84 11.62 -2.11
N PRO A 392 -13.63 11.89 -2.60
CA PRO A 392 -13.25 11.55 -3.98
C PRO A 392 -13.22 10.03 -4.21
N TYR A 393 -13.04 9.22 -3.17
CA TYR A 393 -13.02 7.77 -3.29
C TYR A 393 -14.39 7.18 -3.62
N THR A 394 -15.50 7.86 -3.29
CA THR A 394 -16.87 7.36 -3.54
C THR A 394 -17.08 6.91 -4.97
N LYS A 395 -16.71 7.74 -5.95
CA LYS A 395 -16.86 7.43 -7.39
C LYS A 395 -15.83 6.40 -7.89
N HIS A 396 -14.61 6.43 -7.35
CA HIS A 396 -13.53 5.52 -7.74
C HIS A 396 -13.83 4.09 -7.27
N TYR A 397 -14.22 3.92 -6.01
CA TYR A 397 -14.61 2.64 -5.43
C TYR A 397 -15.95 2.15 -5.96
N ALA A 398 -16.90 3.02 -6.31
CA ALA A 398 -18.11 2.59 -7.02
C ALA A 398 -17.75 1.86 -8.33
N LEU A 399 -16.84 2.43 -9.14
CA LEU A 399 -16.43 1.81 -10.40
C LEU A 399 -15.62 0.53 -10.16
N LEU A 400 -14.66 0.53 -9.23
CA LEU A 400 -13.87 -0.67 -8.90
C LEU A 400 -14.73 -1.80 -8.33
N LYS A 401 -15.75 -1.49 -7.53
CA LYS A 401 -16.75 -2.44 -7.03
C LYS A 401 -17.52 -3.10 -8.17
N ASP A 402 -17.89 -2.32 -9.19
CA ASP A 402 -18.57 -2.86 -10.38
C ASP A 402 -17.65 -3.79 -11.16
N VAL A 403 -16.39 -3.40 -11.39
CA VAL A 403 -15.45 -4.19 -12.22
C VAL A 403 -14.61 -5.21 -11.45
N GLY A 404 -14.91 -5.46 -10.17
CA GLY A 404 -14.01 -6.18 -9.26
C GLY A 404 -13.55 -7.56 -9.75
N ALA A 405 -14.46 -8.38 -10.28
CA ALA A 405 -14.11 -9.69 -10.86
C ALA A 405 -13.13 -9.59 -12.05
N ILE A 406 -13.28 -8.55 -12.87
CA ILE A 406 -12.41 -8.30 -14.03
C ILE A 406 -11.02 -7.86 -13.55
N VAL A 407 -10.94 -7.00 -12.53
CA VAL A 407 -9.67 -6.57 -11.92
C VAL A 407 -8.96 -7.78 -11.32
N LEU A 408 -9.66 -8.62 -10.56
CA LEU A 408 -9.11 -9.84 -9.97
C LEU A 408 -8.66 -10.86 -11.04
N GLU A 409 -9.38 -11.01 -12.14
CA GLU A 409 -8.91 -11.84 -13.26
C GLU A 409 -7.62 -11.29 -13.87
N ALA A 410 -7.59 -9.99 -14.17
CA ALA A 410 -6.44 -9.31 -14.77
C ALA A 410 -5.19 -9.35 -13.88
N GLN A 411 -5.34 -9.28 -12.55
CA GLN A 411 -4.22 -9.37 -11.60
C GLN A 411 -3.45 -10.70 -11.68
N ARG A 412 -4.05 -11.77 -12.21
CA ARG A 412 -3.40 -13.08 -12.40
C ARG A 412 -2.51 -13.13 -13.65
N SER A 413 -2.67 -12.14 -14.52
CA SER A 413 -1.93 -11.96 -15.76
C SER A 413 -1.50 -10.48 -15.86
N PRO A 414 -0.50 -10.04 -15.07
CA PRO A 414 -0.08 -8.63 -15.00
C PRO A 414 0.22 -8.00 -16.37
N GLU A 415 0.67 -8.79 -17.34
CA GLU A 415 0.93 -8.38 -18.71
C GLU A 415 -0.33 -8.01 -19.51
N SER A 416 -1.51 -8.42 -19.03
CA SER A 416 -2.80 -8.18 -19.67
C SER A 416 -3.43 -6.84 -19.27
N VAL A 417 -2.87 -6.13 -18.29
CA VAL A 417 -3.48 -4.92 -17.74
C VAL A 417 -2.45 -3.82 -17.53
N THR A 418 -2.87 -2.57 -17.73
CA THR A 418 -2.11 -1.41 -17.26
C THR A 418 -3.08 -0.40 -16.65
N GLY A 419 -2.78 0.01 -15.42
CA GLY A 419 -3.45 1.09 -14.72
C GLY A 419 -2.67 2.40 -14.84
N PHE A 420 -3.38 3.52 -14.83
CA PHE A 420 -2.79 4.83 -15.07
C PHE A 420 -3.62 5.97 -14.48
N PHE A 421 -2.99 7.14 -14.42
CA PHE A 421 -3.62 8.41 -14.09
C PHE A 421 -2.95 9.56 -14.83
N PHE A 422 -3.67 10.67 -14.94
CA PHE A 422 -3.23 11.94 -15.47
C PHE A 422 -3.73 13.04 -14.52
N ASP A 423 -2.82 13.77 -13.84
CA ASP A 423 -3.20 14.84 -12.89
C ASP A 423 -3.69 16.11 -13.58
N GLU A 424 -4.21 17.11 -12.88
CA GLU A 424 -4.64 18.35 -13.51
C GLU A 424 -3.49 19.01 -14.29
N LEU A 425 -3.81 19.61 -15.45
CA LEU A 425 -2.84 20.45 -16.14
C LEU A 425 -2.50 21.68 -15.29
N PRO A 426 -1.22 22.12 -15.24
CA PRO A 426 -0.80 23.26 -14.44
C PRO A 426 -1.68 24.49 -14.65
N THR A 427 -1.86 25.32 -13.63
CA THR A 427 -2.67 26.55 -13.73
C THR A 427 -2.17 27.47 -14.85
N ALA A 428 -0.86 27.49 -15.10
CA ALA A 428 -0.23 28.27 -16.15
C ALA A 428 -0.41 27.71 -17.57
N TRP A 429 -0.90 26.48 -17.72
CA TRP A 429 -1.11 25.84 -19.03
C TRP A 429 -2.16 26.61 -19.84
N LYS A 430 -1.85 26.83 -21.12
CA LYS A 430 -2.71 27.49 -22.11
C LYS A 430 -3.01 26.57 -23.27
N LYS A 431 -4.15 26.80 -23.93
CA LYS A 431 -4.52 26.07 -25.14
C LYS A 431 -3.42 26.17 -26.20
N GLY A 432 -2.92 25.01 -26.65
CA GLY A 432 -1.80 24.90 -27.59
C GLY A 432 -0.48 24.51 -26.92
N ASP A 433 -0.37 24.64 -25.59
CA ASP A 433 0.77 24.12 -24.85
C ASP A 433 0.78 22.59 -24.89
N ARG A 434 1.99 22.02 -24.88
CA ARG A 434 2.18 20.57 -24.83
C ARG A 434 1.70 20.04 -23.48
N ASP A 435 1.00 18.90 -23.49
CA ASP A 435 0.72 18.15 -22.27
C ASP A 435 2.04 17.71 -21.62
N PRO A 436 2.32 18.08 -20.36
CA PRO A 436 3.50 17.61 -19.65
C PRO A 436 3.48 16.10 -19.41
N ALA A 437 2.29 15.49 -19.34
CA ALA A 437 2.17 14.04 -19.23
C ALA A 437 2.53 13.39 -20.58
N LYS A 438 3.49 12.46 -20.53
CA LYS A 438 3.82 11.65 -21.71
C LYS A 438 2.71 10.61 -21.93
N PRO A 439 2.31 10.35 -23.18
CA PRO A 439 1.44 9.22 -23.47
C PRO A 439 2.05 7.92 -22.95
N ILE A 440 1.21 7.06 -22.39
CA ILE A 440 1.60 5.75 -21.88
C ILE A 440 1.51 4.78 -23.06
N VAL A 441 2.64 4.16 -23.41
CA VAL A 441 2.72 3.21 -24.51
C VAL A 441 2.97 1.82 -23.96
N ARG A 442 2.08 0.87 -24.27
CA ARG A 442 2.14 -0.52 -23.80
C ARG A 442 1.82 -1.50 -24.90
N THR A 443 2.55 -2.61 -24.93
CA THR A 443 2.34 -3.69 -25.89
C THR A 443 1.62 -4.86 -25.22
N PHE A 444 0.51 -5.28 -25.82
CA PHE A 444 -0.34 -6.40 -25.41
C PHE A 444 -0.44 -7.40 -26.57
N GLY A 445 0.31 -8.49 -26.47
CA GLY A 445 0.47 -9.43 -27.59
C GLY A 445 1.02 -8.73 -28.84
N GLU A 446 0.26 -8.74 -29.93
CA GLU A 446 0.65 -8.10 -31.21
C GLU A 446 0.27 -6.61 -31.32
N TRP A 447 -0.38 -6.05 -30.29
CA TRP A 447 -0.92 -4.70 -30.35
C TRP A 447 -0.15 -3.77 -29.42
N THR A 448 0.26 -2.62 -29.94
CA THR A 448 0.76 -1.49 -29.14
C THR A 448 -0.38 -0.50 -28.95
N LEU A 449 -0.70 -0.22 -27.69
CA LEU A 449 -1.62 0.83 -27.31
C LEU A 449 -0.88 2.10 -26.90
N THR A 450 -1.43 3.25 -27.31
CA THR A 450 -1.05 4.56 -26.80
C THR A 450 -2.23 5.13 -26.02
N ILE A 451 -2.00 5.43 -24.74
CA ILE A 451 -3.00 5.98 -23.81
C ILE A 451 -2.61 7.42 -23.51
N SER A 452 -3.53 8.36 -23.70
CA SER A 452 -3.33 9.79 -23.50
C SER A 452 -4.55 10.42 -22.83
N ARG A 453 -4.44 11.69 -22.37
CA ARG A 453 -5.61 12.44 -21.93
C ARG A 453 -6.66 12.50 -23.03
N CYS A 454 -7.93 12.42 -22.63
CA CYS A 454 -9.02 12.54 -23.58
C CYS A 454 -8.96 13.91 -24.27
N PHE A 455 -9.14 13.91 -25.59
CA PHE A 455 -9.33 15.12 -26.36
C PHE A 455 -10.52 15.93 -25.83
N VAL A 456 -10.34 17.24 -25.75
CA VAL A 456 -11.38 18.24 -25.54
C VAL A 456 -11.03 19.50 -26.35
N PHE A 457 -11.98 20.40 -26.54
CA PHE A 457 -11.74 21.66 -27.28
C PHE A 457 -11.16 22.78 -26.39
N GLY A 458 -11.38 22.71 -25.08
CA GLY A 458 -10.84 23.62 -24.06
C GLY A 458 -9.59 23.05 -23.38
N LYS A 459 -9.54 23.14 -22.04
CA LYS A 459 -8.46 22.59 -21.21
C LYS A 459 -8.74 21.13 -20.85
N PRO A 460 -7.88 20.17 -21.26
CA PRO A 460 -8.02 18.77 -20.83
C PRO A 460 -8.01 18.64 -19.30
N GLY A 461 -8.95 17.86 -18.78
CA GLY A 461 -9.04 17.54 -17.37
C GLY A 461 -8.07 16.45 -16.92
N ALA A 462 -8.17 16.10 -15.64
CA ALA A 462 -7.53 14.91 -15.10
C ALA A 462 -8.13 13.63 -15.72
N GLY A 463 -7.40 12.53 -15.64
CA GLY A 463 -7.85 11.22 -16.12
C GLY A 463 -7.34 10.10 -15.23
N TYR A 464 -8.03 8.97 -15.25
CA TYR A 464 -7.65 7.77 -14.51
C TYR A 464 -8.31 6.55 -15.12
N GLY A 465 -7.72 5.39 -14.90
CA GLY A 465 -8.33 4.15 -15.35
C GLY A 465 -7.35 3.01 -15.49
N MET A 466 -7.84 1.95 -16.13
CA MET A 466 -7.03 0.85 -16.59
C MET A 466 -7.54 0.33 -17.94
N VAL A 467 -6.62 -0.25 -18.71
CA VAL A 467 -6.93 -1.00 -19.92
C VAL A 467 -6.63 -2.47 -19.68
N VAL A 468 -7.57 -3.35 -20.01
CA VAL A 468 -7.45 -4.81 -19.89
C VAL A 468 -7.53 -5.46 -21.28
N HIS A 469 -6.52 -6.22 -21.66
CA HIS A 469 -6.47 -6.99 -22.91
C HIS A 469 -7.40 -8.20 -22.83
N ARG A 470 -8.27 -8.36 -23.84
CA ARG A 470 -9.26 -9.46 -23.93
C ARG A 470 -8.97 -10.42 -25.10
N GLY A 471 -7.70 -10.46 -25.50
CA GLY A 471 -7.23 -11.24 -26.64
C GLY A 471 -7.48 -10.57 -28.00
N GLY A 472 -6.61 -10.86 -28.97
CA GLY A 472 -6.64 -10.22 -30.28
C GLY A 472 -6.48 -8.70 -30.16
N GLY A 473 -7.23 -7.93 -30.97
CA GLY A 473 -7.27 -6.47 -30.90
C GLY A 473 -8.31 -5.93 -29.91
N ARG A 474 -8.84 -6.74 -28.99
CA ARG A 474 -9.92 -6.35 -28.08
C ARG A 474 -9.40 -5.90 -26.73
N PHE A 475 -9.89 -4.76 -26.27
CA PHE A 475 -9.51 -4.15 -25.01
C PHE A 475 -10.73 -3.63 -24.27
N LEU A 476 -10.77 -3.88 -22.97
CA LEU A 476 -11.71 -3.24 -22.06
C LEU A 476 -11.07 -1.98 -21.49
N LEU A 477 -11.76 -0.86 -21.64
CA LEU A 477 -11.38 0.45 -21.12
C LEU A 477 -12.22 0.73 -19.88
N ILE A 478 -11.58 0.97 -18.75
CA ILE A 478 -12.24 1.27 -17.48
C ILE A 478 -11.69 2.59 -16.97
N GLY A 479 -12.56 3.54 -16.63
CA GLY A 479 -12.19 4.85 -16.09
C GLY A 479 -12.71 6.02 -16.93
N ARG A 480 -12.10 7.19 -16.75
CA ARG A 480 -12.55 8.47 -17.33
C ARG A 480 -11.36 9.40 -17.64
N GLY A 481 -11.56 10.35 -18.54
CA GLY A 481 -10.59 11.40 -18.87
C GLY A 481 -9.40 10.94 -19.73
N PHE A 482 -9.51 9.82 -20.44
CA PHE A 482 -8.44 9.30 -21.30
C PHE A 482 -8.94 8.87 -22.67
N GLN A 483 -8.02 8.60 -23.58
CA GLN A 483 -8.31 8.02 -24.88
C GLN A 483 -7.23 7.01 -25.27
N VAL A 484 -7.59 6.08 -26.17
CA VAL A 484 -6.71 5.00 -26.62
C VAL A 484 -6.62 4.94 -28.13
N GLU A 485 -5.40 4.76 -28.63
CA GLU A 485 -5.08 4.35 -29.99
C GLU A 485 -4.47 2.96 -29.97
N GLY A 486 -4.78 2.13 -30.97
CA GLY A 486 -4.20 0.81 -31.13
C GLY A 486 -3.51 0.66 -32.48
N ALA A 487 -2.28 0.18 -32.46
CA ALA A 487 -1.50 -0.11 -33.66
C ALA A 487 -0.91 -1.52 -33.59
N LYS A 488 -0.93 -2.25 -34.71
CA LYS A 488 -0.20 -3.51 -34.85
C LYS A 488 1.13 -3.23 -35.56
N PRO A 489 2.30 -3.39 -34.92
CA PRO A 489 3.59 -3.10 -35.53
C PRO A 489 3.77 -3.80 -36.88
N GLY A 490 4.27 -3.07 -37.88
CA GLY A 490 4.45 -3.57 -39.25
C GLY A 490 3.20 -3.48 -40.15
N SER A 491 2.04 -3.10 -39.61
CA SER A 491 0.83 -2.89 -40.40
C SER A 491 0.86 -1.52 -41.10
N LYS A 492 0.22 -1.41 -42.26
CA LYS A 492 0.11 -0.14 -43.00
C LYS A 492 -0.98 0.76 -42.42
N PHE A 493 -1.97 0.14 -41.76
CA PHE A 493 -3.09 0.83 -41.18
C PHE A 493 -3.53 0.11 -39.89
N SER A 494 -4.02 0.88 -38.93
CA SER A 494 -4.77 0.36 -37.79
C SER A 494 -5.95 1.29 -37.52
N GLY A 495 -7.10 0.72 -37.17
CA GLY A 495 -8.32 1.48 -36.92
C GLY A 495 -9.24 0.78 -35.94
N ILE A 496 -10.29 1.49 -35.52
CA ILE A 496 -11.32 0.97 -34.64
C ILE A 496 -12.30 0.15 -35.48
N LEU A 497 -12.37 -1.15 -35.22
CA LEU A 497 -13.37 -2.04 -35.82
C LEU A 497 -14.72 -1.85 -35.15
N ARG A 498 -14.73 -1.75 -33.82
CA ARG A 498 -15.93 -1.59 -33.01
C ARG A 498 -15.59 -0.92 -31.69
N PHE A 499 -16.43 -0.02 -31.22
CA PHE A 499 -16.31 0.58 -29.89
C PHE A 499 -17.68 0.60 -29.22
N GLU A 500 -17.77 0.02 -28.02
CA GLU A 500 -19.06 -0.21 -27.35
C GLU A 500 -19.01 0.23 -25.90
N GLU A 501 -19.98 1.03 -25.48
CA GLU A 501 -20.21 1.27 -24.06
C GLU A 501 -20.77 0.00 -23.41
N LYS A 502 -20.18 -0.39 -22.28
CA LYS A 502 -20.51 -1.60 -21.53
C LYS A 502 -21.02 -1.24 -20.14
N SER A 503 -21.85 -2.11 -19.59
CA SER A 503 -22.21 -2.12 -18.16
C SER A 503 -21.91 -3.52 -17.60
N VAL A 504 -21.52 -3.60 -16.34
CA VAL A 504 -21.37 -4.89 -15.66
C VAL A 504 -22.77 -5.42 -15.37
N ALA A 505 -23.12 -6.55 -15.99
CA ALA A 505 -24.40 -7.22 -15.81
C ALA A 505 -24.39 -8.14 -14.59
N ASP A 506 -23.22 -8.66 -14.24
CA ASP A 506 -23.00 -9.51 -13.07
C ASP A 506 -21.60 -9.23 -12.49
N ARG A 507 -21.57 -8.77 -11.24
CA ARG A 507 -20.34 -8.39 -10.53
C ARG A 507 -19.51 -9.60 -10.08
N GLU A 508 -20.12 -10.75 -9.88
CA GLU A 508 -19.40 -11.96 -9.45
C GLU A 508 -18.60 -12.57 -10.60
N THR A 509 -19.17 -12.57 -11.80
CA THR A 509 -18.54 -13.15 -12.99
C THR A 509 -17.81 -12.12 -13.87
N GLY A 510 -18.09 -10.82 -13.66
CA GLY A 510 -17.60 -9.76 -14.55
C GLY A 510 -18.28 -9.76 -15.92
N ALA A 511 -19.43 -10.41 -16.07
CA ALA A 511 -20.16 -10.45 -17.33
C ALA A 511 -20.62 -9.05 -17.74
N LEU A 512 -20.44 -8.72 -19.02
CA LEU A 512 -20.72 -7.39 -19.57
C LEU A 512 -21.96 -7.40 -20.47
N ARG A 513 -22.76 -6.33 -20.39
CA ARG A 513 -23.85 -6.04 -21.33
C ARG A 513 -23.52 -4.79 -22.15
N THR A 514 -23.71 -4.86 -23.47
CA THR A 514 -23.60 -3.70 -24.36
C THR A 514 -24.78 -2.75 -24.15
N GLY A 515 -24.48 -1.46 -23.93
CA GLY A 515 -25.47 -0.39 -23.93
C GLY A 515 -25.66 0.19 -25.33
N ARG A 516 -24.60 0.78 -25.89
CA ARG A 516 -24.59 1.40 -27.23
C ARG A 516 -23.26 1.24 -27.93
N VAL A 517 -23.25 1.49 -29.23
CA VAL A 517 -22.04 1.55 -30.06
C VAL A 517 -21.63 3.01 -30.23
N LEU A 518 -20.34 3.29 -30.08
CA LEU A 518 -19.73 4.60 -30.21
C LEU A 518 -19.03 4.68 -31.57
N GLY A 519 -19.17 5.81 -32.26
CA GLY A 519 -18.64 6.04 -33.60
C GLY A 519 -18.49 7.53 -33.87
N GLY A 520 -18.37 7.95 -35.14
CA GLY A 520 -18.43 9.36 -35.52
C GLY A 520 -17.55 10.28 -34.66
N ASP A 521 -18.15 11.35 -34.15
CA ASP A 521 -17.48 12.35 -33.32
C ASP A 521 -16.96 11.77 -31.99
N GLU A 522 -17.68 10.82 -31.38
CA GLU A 522 -17.27 10.12 -30.15
C GLU A 522 -16.01 9.27 -30.32
N THR A 523 -15.58 9.04 -31.56
CA THR A 523 -14.32 8.38 -31.91
C THR A 523 -13.34 9.30 -32.65
N ARG A 524 -13.67 10.59 -32.81
CA ARG A 524 -12.93 11.53 -33.68
C ARG A 524 -12.75 10.95 -35.09
N SER A 525 -13.85 10.45 -35.66
CA SER A 525 -13.89 9.78 -36.96
C SER A 525 -12.97 8.55 -37.03
N GLY A 526 -12.98 7.73 -35.98
CA GLY A 526 -12.20 6.48 -35.88
C GLY A 526 -10.75 6.66 -35.43
N GLN A 527 -10.34 7.87 -35.06
CA GLN A 527 -8.98 8.17 -34.61
C GLN A 527 -8.70 7.66 -33.19
N PHE A 528 -9.64 7.83 -32.26
CA PHE A 528 -9.43 7.51 -30.85
C PHE A 528 -10.64 6.79 -30.24
N ALA A 529 -10.39 5.78 -29.40
CA ALA A 529 -11.41 5.29 -28.48
C ALA A 529 -11.42 6.21 -27.25
N MET A 530 -12.34 7.19 -27.23
CA MET A 530 -12.38 8.21 -26.19
C MET A 530 -13.22 7.78 -24.99
N MET A 531 -12.67 7.97 -23.79
CA MET A 531 -13.32 7.83 -22.49
C MET A 531 -13.33 9.21 -21.81
N PRO A 532 -14.34 10.06 -22.06
CA PRO A 532 -14.33 11.46 -21.60
C PRO A 532 -14.32 11.59 -20.08
N GLY A 533 -13.89 12.77 -19.59
CA GLY A 533 -14.12 13.18 -18.22
C GLY A 533 -15.61 13.40 -17.93
N GLU A 534 -15.96 13.61 -16.66
CA GLU A 534 -17.35 13.87 -16.25
C GLU A 534 -17.86 15.21 -16.79
N ASP A 535 -17.00 16.23 -16.80
CA ASP A 535 -17.28 17.54 -17.33
C ASP A 535 -16.20 17.95 -18.37
N PRO A 536 -16.36 17.54 -19.64
CA PRO A 536 -15.41 17.90 -20.70
C PRO A 536 -15.45 19.40 -21.01
N ASP A 537 -14.30 20.09 -20.92
CA ASP A 537 -14.22 21.50 -21.29
C ASP A 537 -14.26 21.69 -22.81
N TYR A 538 -15.36 22.21 -23.32
CA TYR A 538 -15.54 22.50 -24.74
C TYR A 538 -14.89 23.82 -25.20
N GLY A 539 -14.32 24.63 -24.30
CA GLY A 539 -13.63 25.87 -24.64
C GLY A 539 -14.50 26.85 -25.45
N GLY A 540 -15.82 26.83 -25.21
CA GLY A 540 -16.81 27.61 -25.95
C GLY A 540 -17.24 27.04 -27.31
N PHE A 541 -16.75 25.86 -27.70
CA PHE A 541 -17.24 25.17 -28.90
C PHE A 541 -18.67 24.66 -28.69
N PRO A 542 -19.62 24.95 -29.60
CA PRO A 542 -21.04 24.74 -29.34
C PRO A 542 -21.52 23.29 -29.54
N ILE A 543 -20.70 22.42 -30.16
CA ILE A 543 -21.08 21.04 -30.47
C ILE A 543 -20.46 20.09 -29.44
N ALA A 544 -21.31 19.33 -28.75
CA ALA A 544 -20.88 18.30 -27.82
C ALA A 544 -20.42 17.03 -28.56
N VAL A 545 -19.11 16.90 -28.78
CA VAL A 545 -18.49 15.76 -29.49
C VAL A 545 -18.00 14.64 -28.57
N THR A 546 -17.96 14.88 -27.25
CA THR A 546 -17.61 13.86 -26.26
C THR A 546 -18.84 13.56 -25.42
N ILE A 547 -19.45 12.40 -25.65
CA ILE A 547 -20.51 11.91 -24.77
C ILE A 547 -19.86 10.98 -23.75
N PRO A 548 -19.80 11.34 -22.45
CA PRO A 548 -19.19 10.49 -21.44
C PRO A 548 -19.76 9.08 -21.51
N ALA A 549 -18.90 8.07 -21.45
CA ALA A 549 -19.36 6.72 -21.10
C ALA A 549 -19.96 6.83 -19.70
N ARG A 550 -21.28 6.77 -19.59
CA ARG A 550 -22.00 6.93 -18.33
C ARG A 550 -21.51 5.90 -17.32
N THR A 551 -21.24 4.70 -17.81
CA THR A 551 -20.79 3.55 -17.03
C THR A 551 -19.32 3.59 -16.64
N GLY A 552 -18.49 4.41 -17.29
CA GLY A 552 -17.03 4.36 -17.13
C GLY A 552 -16.40 3.05 -17.64
N VAL A 553 -17.13 2.24 -18.41
CA VAL A 553 -16.66 0.97 -18.99
C VAL A 553 -17.01 0.91 -20.47
N ALA A 554 -16.03 0.64 -21.31
CA ALA A 554 -16.24 0.43 -22.75
C ALA A 554 -15.32 -0.66 -23.30
N GLN A 555 -15.70 -1.31 -24.39
CA GLN A 555 -14.86 -2.27 -25.09
C GLN A 555 -14.55 -1.75 -26.48
N VAL A 556 -13.26 -1.66 -26.81
CA VAL A 556 -12.77 -1.35 -28.16
C VAL A 556 -12.19 -2.60 -28.79
N GLU A 557 -12.42 -2.78 -30.08
CA GLU A 557 -11.76 -3.76 -30.93
C GLU A 557 -11.06 -3.04 -32.07
N PHE A 558 -9.75 -3.25 -32.20
CA PHE A 558 -8.93 -2.72 -33.28
C PHE A 558 -8.73 -3.75 -34.40
N TYR A 559 -8.54 -3.26 -35.63
CA TYR A 559 -8.14 -4.07 -36.79
C TYR A 559 -6.96 -3.41 -37.52
N ALA A 560 -6.20 -4.21 -38.25
CA ALA A 560 -5.01 -3.76 -38.97
C ALA A 560 -4.93 -4.40 -40.36
N LEU A 561 -4.28 -3.70 -41.31
CA LEU A 561 -4.14 -4.09 -42.72
C LEU A 561 -2.69 -4.06 -43.21
#